data_AF-A0A821S7M3-F1
#
_entry.id   AF-A0A821S7M3-F1
#
_cell.length_a   1.000
_cell.length_b   1.000
_cell.length_c   1.000
_cell.angle_alpha   90.00
_cell.angle_beta   90.00
_cell.angle_gamma   90.00
#
_symmetry.space_group_name_H-M   'P 1'
#
loop_
_entity.id
_entity.type
_entity.pdbx_description
1 polymer ?
#
loop_
_entity_poly.entity_id
_entity_poly.type
_entity_poly.pdbx_seq_one_letter_code
_entity_poly.pdbx_strand_id
1 'polypeptide(L)'
;TYIYKFRFDNSDEHVHLTLQQIDRIAYLSALIANKNDFSSIPNQNGEYILKPPINYTSFMAILHSVTSEQPYILFHELPEDENILELL
;
A
#
# COMPACT_ATOMS: atom_id res chain seq x y z
N THR A 1 -12.62 5.29 -15.27
CA THR A 1 -11.96 5.35 -13.94
C THR A 1 -10.47 5.38 -14.16
N TYR A 2 -9.75 6.37 -13.61
CA TYR A 2 -8.29 6.41 -13.70
C TYR A 2 -7.69 5.35 -12.78
N ILE A 3 -6.65 4.64 -13.25
CA ILE A 3 -5.93 3.60 -12.49
C ILE A 3 -4.55 4.14 -12.16
N TYR A 4 -4.22 4.17 -10.87
CA TYR A 4 -2.90 4.51 -10.36
C TYR A 4 -2.04 3.24 -10.31
N LYS A 5 -0.78 3.38 -10.75
CA LYS A 5 0.21 2.31 -10.71
C LYS A 5 1.22 2.60 -9.62
N PHE A 6 1.46 1.62 -8.75
CA PHE A 6 2.47 1.69 -7.72
C PHE A 6 3.47 0.56 -7.92
N ARG A 7 4.76 0.84 -7.76
CA ARG A 7 5.85 -0.14 -7.79
C ARG A 7 6.59 -0.10 -6.46
N PHE A 8 6.86 -1.26 -5.89
CA PHE A 8 7.66 -1.40 -4.67
C PHE A 8 9.14 -1.30 -5.03
N ASP A 9 9.88 -0.39 -4.39
CA ASP A 9 11.28 -0.15 -4.73
C ASP A 9 12.20 -1.36 -4.45
N ASN A 10 11.78 -2.26 -3.56
CA ASN A 10 12.54 -3.37 -3.03
C ASN A 10 12.26 -4.72 -3.73
N SER A 11 11.22 -4.79 -4.56
CA SER A 11 10.73 -6.08 -5.10
C SER A 11 10.30 -6.05 -6.56
N ASP A 12 10.33 -4.89 -7.25
CA ASP A 12 9.76 -4.75 -8.61
C ASP A 12 8.30 -5.22 -8.74
N GLU A 13 7.63 -5.46 -7.61
CA GLU A 13 6.22 -5.82 -7.54
C GLU A 13 5.35 -4.60 -7.80
N HIS A 14 4.20 -4.83 -8.42
CA HIS A 14 3.31 -3.78 -8.86
C HIS A 14 1.90 -3.96 -8.31
N VAL A 15 1.25 -2.84 -7.99
CA VAL A 15 -0.18 -2.82 -7.68
C VAL A 15 -0.89 -1.73 -8.47
N HIS A 16 -2.09 -2.06 -8.94
CA HIS A 16 -2.95 -1.18 -9.72
C HIS A 16 -4.22 -0.87 -8.93
N LEU A 17 -4.44 0.40 -8.61
CA LEU A 17 -5.53 0.82 -7.73
C LEU A 17 -6.38 1.92 -8.36
N THR A 18 -7.67 1.86 -8.10
CA THR A 18 -8.59 2.98 -8.36
C THR A 18 -8.49 4.03 -7.25
N LEU A 19 -8.94 5.26 -7.50
CA LEU A 19 -9.00 6.31 -6.48
C LEU A 19 -9.80 5.87 -5.25
N GLN A 20 -10.93 5.18 -5.45
CA GLN A 20 -11.76 4.66 -4.37
C GLN A 20 -11.02 3.68 -3.45
N GLN A 21 -10.14 2.83 -3.99
CA GLN A 21 -9.33 1.91 -3.19
C GLN A 21 -8.21 2.65 -2.45
N ILE A 22 -7.63 3.67 -3.10
CA ILE A 22 -6.55 4.49 -2.53
C ILE A 22 -7.07 5.32 -1.35
N ASP A 23 -8.27 5.89 -1.47
CA ASP A 23 -8.92 6.69 -0.42
C ASP A 23 -9.13 5.89 0.88
N ARG A 24 -9.19 4.55 0.79
CA ARG A 24 -9.30 3.69 1.97
C ARG A 24 -7.95 3.37 2.64
N ILE A 25 -6.82 3.67 1.98
CA ILE A 25 -5.47 3.47 2.52
C ILE A 25 -4.85 4.85 2.74
N ALA A 26 -4.92 5.35 3.98
CA ALA A 26 -4.51 6.71 4.34
C ALA A 26 -3.09 7.07 3.88
N TYR A 27 -2.15 6.12 3.95
CA TYR A 27 -0.79 6.31 3.46
C TYR A 27 -0.74 6.63 1.96
N LEU A 28 -1.44 5.85 1.13
CA LEU A 28 -1.48 6.08 -0.33
C LEU A 28 -2.21 7.37 -0.69
N SER A 29 -3.29 7.67 0.04
CA SER A 29 -4.02 8.94 -0.10
C SER A 29 -3.09 10.13 0.15
N ALA A 30 -2.33 10.11 1.25
CA ALA A 30 -1.38 11.16 1.60
C ALA A 30 -0.24 11.28 0.57
N LEU A 31 0.24 10.15 0.05
CA LEU A 31 1.32 10.10 -0.94
C LEU A 31 0.90 10.76 -2.27
N ILE A 32 -0.33 10.52 -2.75
CA ILE A 32 -0.83 11.18 -3.95
C ILE A 32 -1.10 12.66 -3.71
N ALA A 33 -1.77 12.99 -2.61
CA ALA A 33 -2.18 14.37 -2.30
C ALA A 33 -0.97 15.30 -2.12
N ASN A 34 0.12 14.80 -1.54
CA ASN A 34 1.33 15.57 -1.24
C ASN A 34 2.53 15.08 -2.06
N LYS A 35 2.29 14.63 -3.30
CA LYS A 35 3.33 14.04 -4.18
C LYS A 35 4.58 14.92 -4.35
N ASN A 36 4.44 16.24 -4.27
CA ASN A 36 5.55 17.18 -4.37
C ASN A 36 6.44 17.16 -3.12
N ASP A 37 5.84 16.99 -1.94
CA ASP A 37 6.55 16.99 -0.66
C ASP A 37 7.26 15.65 -0.41
N PHE A 38 6.65 14.55 -0.88
CA PHE A 38 7.23 13.21 -0.77
C PHE A 38 8.18 12.84 -1.92
N SER A 39 8.48 13.76 -2.85
CA SER A 39 9.19 13.44 -4.10
C SER A 39 8.60 12.22 -4.82
N SER A 40 7.29 12.01 -4.68
CA SER A 40 6.53 10.86 -5.16
C SER A 40 5.91 11.15 -6.52
N ILE A 41 6.60 11.93 -7.34
CA ILE A 41 6.19 12.19 -8.72
C ILE A 41 6.29 10.86 -9.48
N PRO A 42 5.28 10.51 -10.31
CA PRO A 42 5.36 9.33 -11.15
C PRO A 42 6.66 9.29 -11.96
N ASN A 43 7.30 8.14 -12.03
CA ASN A 43 8.47 7.95 -12.88
C ASN A 43 8.10 8.08 -14.38
N GLN A 44 9.07 7.86 -15.26
CA GLN A 44 8.86 7.92 -16.71
C GLN A 44 7.82 6.92 -17.23
N ASN A 45 7.53 5.86 -16.48
CA ASN A 45 6.50 4.85 -16.79
C ASN A 45 5.12 5.20 -16.19
N GLY A 46 5.00 6.32 -15.47
CA GLY A 46 3.80 6.71 -14.76
C GLY A 46 3.56 5.96 -13.45
N GLU A 47 4.58 5.35 -12.87
CA GLU A 47 4.49 4.60 -11.60
C GLU A 47 4.87 5.48 -10.41
N TYR A 48 4.07 5.41 -9.35
CA TYR A 48 4.44 5.92 -8.03
C TYR A 48 5.32 4.89 -7.33
N ILE A 49 6.56 5.28 -7.02
CA ILE A 49 7.50 4.39 -6.33
C ILE A 49 7.21 4.41 -4.83
N LEU A 50 6.82 3.26 -4.29
CA LEU A 50 6.65 3.08 -2.85
C LEU A 50 8.01 2.76 -2.24
N LYS A 51 8.54 3.73 -1.51
CA LYS A 51 9.74 3.55 -0.68
C LYS A 51 9.31 2.99 0.70
N PRO A 52 9.99 1.98 1.25
CA PRO A 52 9.53 1.23 2.41
C PRO A 52 9.51 2.12 3.65
N PRO A 53 8.56 1.85 4.54
CA PRO A 53 8.84 0.82 5.55
C PRO A 53 8.09 -0.50 5.38
N ILE A 54 7.15 -0.62 4.44
CA ILE A 54 6.30 -1.82 4.27
C ILE A 54 6.71 -2.66 3.05
N ASN A 55 6.82 -3.98 3.22
CA ASN A 55 7.07 -4.92 2.14
C ASN A 55 5.78 -5.22 1.34
N TYR A 56 5.91 -5.82 0.15
CA TYR A 56 4.78 -6.11 -0.73
C TYR A 56 3.71 -7.00 -0.09
N THR A 57 4.11 -8.06 0.60
CA THR A 57 3.18 -9.02 1.23
C THR A 57 2.31 -8.34 2.28
N SER A 58 2.92 -7.60 3.21
CA SER A 58 2.18 -6.91 4.27
C SER A 58 1.27 -5.82 3.69
N PHE A 59 1.70 -5.15 2.61
CA PHE A 59 0.84 -4.21 1.90
C PHE A 59 -0.38 -4.87 1.26
N MET A 60 -0.20 -6.03 0.61
CA MET A 60 -1.31 -6.74 -0.02
C MET A 60 -2.34 -7.22 1.01
N ALA A 61 -1.90 -7.66 2.19
CA ALA A 61 -2.80 -7.99 3.30
C ALA A 61 -3.61 -6.78 3.78
N ILE A 62 -2.98 -5.62 3.94
CA ILE A 62 -3.68 -4.36 4.28
C ILE A 62 -4.68 -4.01 3.18
N LEU A 63 -4.26 -4.03 1.92
CA LEU A 63 -5.14 -3.73 0.79
C LEU A 63 -6.35 -4.64 0.77
N HIS A 64 -6.15 -5.95 0.94
CA HIS A 64 -7.24 -6.91 0.94
C HIS A 64 -8.21 -6.68 2.10
N SER A 65 -7.72 -6.50 3.32
CA SER A 65 -8.58 -6.24 4.49
C SER A 65 -9.45 -4.97 4.34
N VAL A 66 -8.89 -3.93 3.74
CA VAL A 66 -9.54 -2.63 3.53
C VAL A 66 -10.55 -2.68 2.39
N THR A 67 -10.27 -3.46 1.34
CA THR A 67 -11.14 -3.59 0.17
C THR A 67 -12.24 -4.63 0.34
N SER A 68 -12.01 -5.67 1.13
CA SER A 68 -13.01 -6.68 1.51
C SER A 68 -13.97 -6.22 2.60
N GLU A 69 -13.70 -5.08 3.25
CA GLU A 69 -14.41 -4.60 4.44
C GLU A 69 -14.35 -5.58 5.62
N GLN A 70 -13.34 -6.47 5.60
CA GLN A 70 -13.12 -7.50 6.61
C GLN A 70 -11.75 -7.26 7.26
N PRO A 71 -11.64 -6.31 8.21
CA PRO A 71 -10.36 -5.95 8.81
C PRO A 71 -9.70 -7.13 9.54
N TYR A 72 -10.48 -8.13 9.98
CA TYR A 72 -9.95 -9.33 10.64
C TYR A 72 -9.10 -10.22 9.72
N ILE A 73 -9.22 -10.09 8.40
CA ILE A 73 -8.40 -10.82 7.43
C ILE A 73 -6.91 -10.51 7.63
N LEU A 74 -6.56 -9.31 8.09
CA LEU A 74 -5.18 -8.93 8.41
C LEU A 74 -4.51 -9.90 9.39
N PHE A 75 -5.24 -10.39 10.40
CA PHE A 75 -4.68 -11.30 11.40
C PHE A 75 -4.42 -12.71 10.85
N HIS A 76 -4.99 -13.04 9.70
CA HIS A 76 -4.75 -14.32 9.01
C HIS A 76 -3.71 -14.20 7.89
N GLU A 77 -3.59 -13.02 7.26
CA GLU A 77 -2.73 -12.80 6.10
C GLU A 77 -1.35 -12.24 6.45
N LEU A 78 -1.22 -11.55 7.59
CA LEU A 78 0.08 -11.14 8.10
C LEU A 78 0.77 -12.33 8.79
N PRO A 79 2.11 -12.49 8.64
CA PRO A 79 2.87 -13.48 9.39
C PRO A 79 2.65 -13.28 10.90
N GLU A 80 2.54 -14.36 11.68
CA GLU A 80 2.42 -14.29 13.15
C GLU A 80 3.58 -13.48 13.77
N ASP A 81 4.77 -13.54 13.17
CA ASP A 81 5.97 -12.80 13.58
C ASP A 81 5.84 -11.27 13.43
N GLU A 82 4.89 -10.78 12.61
CA GLU A 82 4.58 -9.36 12.44
C GLU A 82 3.42 -8.89 13.36
N ASN A 83 2.76 -9.81 14.08
CA ASN A 83 1.78 -9.47 15.12
C ASN A 83 2.50 -8.99 16.39
N ILE A 84 2.78 -7.69 16.48
CA ILE A 84 3.32 -7.01 17.67
C ILE A 84 2.25 -6.90 18.79
N LEU A 85 1.47 -7.95 19.02
CA LEU A 85 0.56 -8.08 20.16
C LEU A 85 1.11 -9.03 21.24
N GLU A 86 2.20 -9.77 20.96
CA GLU A 86 2.83 -10.68 21.94
C GLU A 86 3.88 -10.02 22.86
N LEU A 87 4.00 -8.68 22.86
CA LEU A 87 4.99 -7.95 23.68
C LEU A 87 4.38 -6.91 24.64
N LEU A 88 3.18 -7.17 25.17
CA LEU A 88 2.64 -6.43 26.32
C LEU A 88 2.29 -7.36 27.49
#